data_AF-A0A238XJN6-F1
#
_entry.id   AF-A0A238XJN6-F1
#
_cell.length_a   1.000
_cell.length_b   1.000
_cell.length_c   1.000
_cell.angle_alpha   90.00
_cell.angle_beta   90.00
_cell.angle_gamma   90.00
#
_symmetry.space_group_name_H-M   'P 1'
#
loop_
_entity.id
_entity.type
_entity.pdbx_description
1 polymer ?
#
loop_
_entity_poly.entity_id
_entity_poly.type
_entity_poly.pdbx_seq_one_letter_code
_entity_poly.pdbx_strand_id
1 'polypeptide(L)'
;MTENATRLFDFAYLLLKNNKQPKLFNTKLNNSWIATSVQEYLKLANTISRALLRLSIKPNDKIAVVTTTNRIEFLIEWCKRKNIETNEAYTSLISNKKVINRIQKEIDSANKNFGQWEQIKAFELTADIWSVENGLLTPTLKLKRSAIKIKYKQLFDKIYNN
;
A
#
# COMPACT_ATOMS: atom_id res chain seq x y z
N MET A 1 32.56 12.70 0.47
CA MET A 1 31.61 12.10 -0.50
C MET A 1 32.44 11.62 -1.67
N THR A 2 32.37 10.34 -2.01
CA THR A 2 33.16 9.68 -3.06
C THR A 2 32.89 10.32 -4.43
N GLU A 3 33.92 10.45 -5.27
CA GLU A 3 33.77 10.96 -6.65
C GLU A 3 32.97 10.01 -7.56
N ASN A 4 32.81 8.76 -7.13
CA ASN A 4 32.09 7.72 -7.85
C ASN A 4 30.67 7.56 -7.30
N ALA A 5 29.69 7.49 -8.21
CA ALA A 5 28.32 7.12 -7.90
C ALA A 5 28.26 5.66 -7.43
N THR A 6 27.61 5.39 -6.31
CA THR A 6 27.38 4.02 -5.80
C THR A 6 25.92 3.59 -5.96
N ARG A 7 25.01 4.56 -6.11
CA ARG A 7 23.57 4.33 -6.35
C ARG A 7 23.17 5.05 -7.62
N LEU A 8 22.16 4.51 -8.32
CA LEU A 8 21.66 5.09 -9.56
C LEU A 8 21.34 6.58 -9.41
N PHE A 9 20.73 6.98 -8.29
CA PHE A 9 20.31 8.36 -8.00
C PHE A 9 21.43 9.30 -7.56
N ASP A 10 22.65 8.82 -7.31
CA ASP A 10 23.80 9.68 -6.99
C ASP A 10 24.22 10.54 -8.21
N PHE A 11 23.88 10.09 -9.42
CA PHE A 11 24.14 10.83 -10.67
C PHE A 11 23.62 12.27 -10.64
N ALA A 12 22.42 12.48 -10.07
CA ALA A 12 21.80 13.80 -10.04
C ALA A 12 22.60 14.76 -9.14
N TYR A 13 23.17 14.26 -8.04
CA TYR A 13 24.03 15.05 -7.16
C TYR A 13 25.39 15.35 -7.80
N LEU A 14 25.96 14.38 -8.53
CA LEU A 14 27.21 14.59 -9.27
C LEU A 14 27.04 15.60 -10.43
N LEU A 15 25.93 15.52 -11.16
CA LEU A 15 25.57 16.47 -12.22
C LEU A 15 25.40 17.89 -11.67
N LEU A 16 24.77 18.03 -10.50
CA LEU A 16 24.63 19.32 -9.83
C LEU A 16 26.00 19.92 -9.45
N LYS A 17 26.92 19.09 -8.95
CA LYS A 17 28.27 19.51 -8.52
C LYS A 17 29.16 19.91 -9.70
N ASN A 18 29.13 19.14 -10.79
CA ASN A 18 30.03 19.30 -11.93
C ASN A 18 29.48 20.23 -13.05
N ASN A 19 28.27 20.76 -12.83
CA ASN A 19 27.62 21.89 -13.51
C ASN A 19 27.84 21.98 -15.04
N LYS A 20 27.09 21.19 -15.83
CA LYS A 20 27.12 21.27 -17.31
C LYS A 20 25.77 21.24 -18.04
N GLN A 21 24.66 20.88 -17.38
CA GLN A 21 23.36 20.73 -18.03
C GLN A 21 22.24 21.23 -17.10
N PRO A 22 21.51 22.30 -17.46
CA PRO A 22 20.41 22.78 -16.64
C PRO A 22 19.19 21.86 -16.70
N LYS A 23 19.10 20.97 -17.71
CA LYS A 23 17.98 20.05 -17.94
C LYS A 23 18.42 18.61 -17.68
N LEU A 24 17.68 17.88 -16.87
CA LEU A 24 17.93 16.47 -16.55
C LEU A 24 17.01 15.54 -17.35
N PHE A 25 15.73 15.92 -17.46
CA PHE A 25 14.72 15.16 -18.19
C PHE A 25 13.90 16.08 -19.09
N ASN A 26 13.45 15.56 -20.23
CA ASN A 26 12.40 16.17 -21.04
C ASN A 26 11.23 15.18 -21.10
N THR A 27 10.07 15.62 -20.64
CA THR A 27 8.85 14.80 -20.60
C THR A 27 7.80 15.44 -21.49
N LYS A 28 7.16 14.65 -22.34
CA LYS A 28 6.05 15.12 -23.17
C LYS A 28 4.74 14.98 -22.37
N LEU A 29 4.11 16.10 -22.04
CA LEU A 29 2.83 16.16 -21.32
C LEU A 29 1.85 17.02 -22.12
N ASN A 30 0.66 16.48 -22.39
CA ASN A 30 -0.39 17.18 -23.15
C ASN A 30 0.13 17.80 -24.46
N ASN A 31 0.85 17.01 -25.25
CA ASN A 31 1.53 17.42 -26.48
C ASN A 31 2.64 18.49 -26.36
N SER A 32 2.96 18.96 -25.16
CA SER A 32 4.04 19.93 -24.90
C SER A 32 5.27 19.26 -24.29
N TRP A 33 6.47 19.62 -24.76
CA TRP A 33 7.72 19.18 -24.14
C TRP A 33 8.06 20.04 -22.92
N ILE A 34 8.10 19.43 -21.75
CA ILE A 34 8.43 20.09 -20.49
C ILE A 34 9.80 19.60 -20.05
N ALA A 35 10.73 20.54 -19.84
CA ALA A 35 12.05 20.24 -19.31
C ALA A 35 12.02 20.28 -17.77
N THR A 36 12.66 19.31 -17.12
CA THR A 36 12.88 19.27 -15.68
C THR A 36 14.36 19.41 -15.39
N SER A 37 14.72 20.39 -14.57
CA SER A 37 16.10 20.61 -14.16
C SER A 37 16.58 19.61 -13.12
N VAL A 38 17.91 19.52 -12.94
CA VAL A 38 18.52 18.70 -11.88
C VAL A 38 18.02 19.14 -10.51
N GLN A 39 17.94 20.45 -10.27
CA GLN A 39 17.49 21.05 -9.02
C GLN A 39 16.01 20.72 -8.75
N GLU A 40 15.14 20.82 -9.75
CA GLU A 40 13.72 20.47 -9.61
C GLU A 40 13.54 18.98 -9.31
N TYR A 41 14.26 18.11 -10.03
CA TYR A 41 14.24 16.67 -9.77
C TYR A 41 14.66 16.36 -8.33
N LEU A 42 15.80 16.90 -7.88
CA LEU A 42 16.28 16.69 -6.51
C LEU A 42 15.31 17.26 -5.47
N LYS A 43 14.71 18.42 -5.74
CA LYS A 43 13.68 19.02 -4.87
C LYS A 43 12.47 18.11 -4.74
N LEU A 44 11.97 17.55 -5.85
CA LEU A 44 10.83 16.64 -5.84
C LEU A 44 11.17 15.34 -5.10
N ALA A 45 12.31 14.72 -5.44
CA ALA A 45 12.79 13.50 -4.78
C ALA A 45 12.95 13.67 -3.26
N ASN A 46 13.59 14.77 -2.83
CA ASN A 46 13.74 15.09 -1.41
C ASN A 46 12.39 15.41 -0.74
N THR A 47 11.42 15.96 -1.45
CA THR A 47 10.08 16.21 -0.90
C THR A 47 9.34 14.92 -0.64
N ILE A 48 9.37 13.98 -1.59
CA ILE A 48 8.79 12.65 -1.42
C ILE A 48 9.51 11.91 -0.29
N SER A 49 10.85 11.91 -0.29
CA SER A 49 11.66 11.27 0.77
C SER A 49 11.29 11.80 2.17
N ARG A 50 11.21 13.13 2.34
CA ARG A 50 10.81 13.75 3.61
C ARG A 50 9.37 13.40 4.00
N ALA A 51 8.45 13.32 3.05
CA ALA A 51 7.07 12.90 3.31
C ALA A 51 7.02 11.44 3.81
N LEU A 52 7.76 10.53 3.18
CA LEU A 52 7.87 9.13 3.61
C LEU A 52 8.47 9.03 5.02
N LEU A 53 9.57 9.76 5.29
CA LEU A 53 10.19 9.82 6.62
C LEU A 53 9.22 10.37 7.68
N ARG A 54 8.44 11.41 7.35
CA ARG A 54 7.41 11.96 8.26
C ARG A 54 6.30 10.95 8.56
N LEU A 55 6.00 10.07 7.61
CA LEU A 55 5.09 8.94 7.79
C LEU A 55 5.75 7.76 8.53
N SER A 56 6.99 7.92 9.00
CA SER A 56 7.79 6.88 9.66
C SER A 56 8.05 5.64 8.78
N ILE A 57 8.03 5.82 7.45
CA ILE A 57 8.30 4.76 6.48
C ILE A 57 9.81 4.53 6.41
N LYS A 58 10.21 3.27 6.59
CA LYS A 58 11.61 2.80 6.53
C LYS A 58 11.90 2.07 5.22
N PRO A 59 13.17 1.95 4.82
CA PRO A 59 13.56 1.05 3.73
C PRO A 59 13.00 -0.35 3.97
N ASN A 60 12.45 -0.97 2.92
CA ASN A 60 11.75 -2.27 2.94
C ASN A 60 10.38 -2.30 3.64
N ASP A 61 9.83 -1.17 4.08
CA ASP A 61 8.43 -1.14 4.53
C ASP A 61 7.52 -1.52 3.37
N LYS A 62 6.82 -2.65 3.51
CA LYS A 62 5.76 -3.07 2.58
C LYS A 62 4.62 -2.04 2.65
N ILE A 63 3.97 -1.75 1.53
CA ILE A 63 2.77 -0.89 1.51
C ILE A 63 1.56 -1.80 1.64
N ALA A 64 0.87 -1.73 2.78
CA ALA A 64 -0.39 -2.44 2.98
C ALA A 64 -1.56 -1.57 2.49
N VAL A 65 -2.34 -2.11 1.55
CA VAL A 65 -3.62 -1.53 1.17
C VAL A 65 -4.68 -2.11 2.10
N VAL A 66 -5.42 -1.21 2.73
CA VAL A 66 -6.50 -1.54 3.63
C VAL A 66 -7.79 -1.09 2.97
N THR A 67 -8.72 -2.01 2.75
CA THR A 67 -9.99 -1.73 2.05
C THR A 67 -11.18 -1.95 2.97
N THR A 68 -12.10 -0.98 3.04
CA THR A 68 -13.40 -1.10 3.72
C THR A 68 -14.48 -1.73 2.85
N THR A 69 -14.23 -1.86 1.55
CA THR A 69 -15.26 -2.15 0.54
C THR A 69 -15.53 -3.64 0.33
N ASN A 70 -14.97 -4.52 1.16
CA ASN A 70 -15.32 -5.92 1.10
C ASN A 70 -16.72 -6.08 1.73
N ARG A 71 -17.75 -6.04 0.88
CA ARG A 71 -19.15 -6.24 1.24
C ARG A 71 -19.34 -7.64 1.82
N ILE A 72 -19.37 -7.74 3.15
CA ILE A 72 -19.44 -8.99 3.90
C ILE A 72 -20.67 -9.82 3.52
N GLU A 73 -21.73 -9.17 3.03
CA GLU A 73 -22.98 -9.80 2.61
C GLU A 73 -22.74 -10.86 1.53
N PHE A 74 -21.85 -10.59 0.56
CA PHE A 74 -21.51 -11.56 -0.48
C PHE A 74 -20.76 -12.77 0.07
N LEU A 75 -19.89 -12.55 1.05
CA LEU A 75 -19.16 -13.64 1.69
C LEU A 75 -20.12 -14.51 2.51
N ILE A 76 -21.06 -13.90 3.24
CA ILE A 76 -22.09 -14.59 4.02
C ILE A 76 -22.98 -15.42 3.09
N GLU A 77 -23.46 -14.84 1.99
CA GLU A 77 -24.24 -15.59 0.99
C GLU A 77 -23.48 -16.79 0.43
N TRP A 78 -22.20 -16.60 0.10
CA TRP A 78 -21.36 -17.69 -0.39
C TRP A 78 -21.17 -18.79 0.66
N CYS A 79 -20.98 -18.42 1.94
CA CYS A 79 -20.88 -19.38 3.04
C CYS A 79 -22.17 -20.20 3.18
N LYS A 80 -23.34 -19.55 3.13
CA LYS A 80 -24.65 -20.21 3.15
C LYS A 80 -24.78 -21.24 2.02
N ARG A 81 -24.44 -20.86 0.78
CA ARG A 81 -24.48 -21.78 -0.39
C ARG A 81 -23.51 -22.96 -0.26
N LYS A 82 -22.48 -22.86 0.58
CA LYS A 82 -21.48 -23.91 0.82
C LYS A 82 -21.69 -24.66 2.14
N ASN A 83 -22.82 -24.44 2.83
CA ASN A 83 -23.14 -25.00 4.14
C ASN A 83 -22.02 -24.75 5.16
N ILE A 84 -21.47 -23.53 5.16
CA ILE A 84 -20.50 -23.07 6.15
C ILE A 84 -21.26 -22.23 7.17
N GLU A 85 -21.21 -22.63 8.44
CA GLU A 85 -21.86 -21.91 9.53
C GLU A 85 -21.18 -20.56 9.80
N THR A 86 -22.02 -19.53 9.92
CA THR A 86 -21.62 -18.16 10.24
C THR A 86 -22.22 -17.80 11.60
N ASN A 87 -21.41 -17.32 12.55
CA ASN A 87 -21.91 -16.68 13.76
C ASN A 87 -22.00 -15.16 13.57
N GLU A 88 -22.78 -14.46 14.40
CA GLU A 88 -22.91 -12.99 14.34
C GLU A 88 -21.57 -12.27 14.53
N ALA A 89 -20.65 -12.88 15.28
CA ALA A 89 -19.31 -12.35 15.52
C ALA A 89 -18.33 -12.58 14.36
N TYR A 90 -18.71 -13.35 13.32
CA TYR A 90 -17.88 -13.76 12.18
C TYR A 90 -16.52 -14.38 12.50
N THR A 91 -16.24 -14.68 13.77
CA THR A 91 -14.96 -15.21 14.25
C THR A 91 -14.68 -16.62 13.73
N SER A 92 -15.72 -17.39 13.42
CA SER A 92 -15.57 -18.70 12.79
C SER A 92 -15.06 -18.61 11.35
N LEU A 93 -15.29 -17.48 10.66
CA LEU A 93 -14.98 -17.31 9.25
C LEU A 93 -13.53 -16.93 9.00
N ILE A 94 -12.96 -16.09 9.87
CA ILE A 94 -11.58 -15.60 9.71
C ILE A 94 -10.54 -16.73 9.74
N SER A 95 -10.83 -17.80 10.48
CA SER A 95 -9.94 -18.97 10.63
C SER A 95 -10.32 -20.11 9.68
N ASN A 96 -11.40 -19.97 8.90
CA ASN A 96 -11.90 -21.03 8.05
C ASN A 96 -11.07 -21.12 6.75
N LYS A 97 -10.31 -22.21 6.59
CA LYS A 97 -9.49 -22.44 5.40
C LYS A 97 -10.27 -22.35 4.08
N LYS A 98 -11.55 -22.76 4.04
CA LYS A 98 -12.37 -22.66 2.83
C LYS A 98 -12.65 -21.21 2.45
N VAL A 99 -12.89 -20.36 3.45
CA VAL A 99 -13.11 -18.92 3.27
C VAL A 99 -11.82 -18.24 2.82
N ILE A 100 -10.70 -18.51 3.50
CA ILE A 100 -9.38 -17.97 3.15
C ILE A 100 -9.04 -18.33 1.69
N ASN A 101 -9.18 -19.61 1.32
CA ASN A 101 -8.91 -20.06 -0.05
C ASN A 101 -9.85 -19.42 -1.09
N ARG A 102 -11.11 -19.16 -0.72
CA ARG A 102 -12.06 -18.49 -1.60
C ARG A 102 -11.64 -17.06 -1.91
N ILE A 103 -11.16 -16.35 -0.89
CA ILE A 103 -10.67 -14.97 -1.00
C ILE A 103 -9.34 -14.93 -1.76
N GLN A 104 -8.42 -15.87 -1.47
CA GLN A 104 -7.17 -16.00 -2.22
C GLN A 104 -7.42 -16.15 -3.73
N LYS A 105 -8.42 -16.94 -4.15
CA LYS A 105 -8.78 -17.07 -5.57
C LYS A 105 -9.21 -15.75 -6.22
N GLU A 106 -9.94 -14.91 -5.50
CA GLU A 106 -10.32 -13.58 -6.01
C GLU A 106 -9.10 -12.67 -6.13
N ILE A 107 -8.23 -12.68 -5.12
CA ILE A 107 -6.97 -11.94 -5.13
C ILE A 107 -6.09 -12.39 -6.31
N ASP A 108 -5.93 -13.70 -6.52
CA ASP A 108 -5.15 -14.25 -7.62
C ASP A 108 -5.71 -13.84 -8.98
N SER A 109 -7.04 -13.81 -9.11
CA SER A 109 -7.70 -13.37 -10.33
C SER A 109 -7.47 -11.87 -10.58
N ALA A 110 -7.57 -11.04 -9.55
CA ALA A 110 -7.32 -9.60 -9.66
C ALA A 110 -5.84 -9.29 -9.94
N ASN A 111 -4.92 -9.96 -9.26
CA ASN A 111 -3.46 -9.80 -9.37
C ASN A 111 -2.94 -10.02 -10.80
N LYS A 112 -3.63 -10.82 -11.64
CA LYS A 112 -3.27 -11.02 -13.06
C LYS A 112 -3.22 -9.71 -13.86
N ASN A 113 -3.95 -8.68 -13.42
CA ASN A 113 -4.01 -7.39 -14.12
C ASN A 113 -2.96 -6.38 -13.62
N PHE A 114 -2.11 -6.77 -12.67
CA PHE A 114 -1.17 -5.87 -11.99
C PHE A 114 0.27 -6.37 -12.11
N GLY A 115 1.23 -5.44 -12.15
CA GLY A 115 2.64 -5.79 -12.14
C GLY A 115 3.06 -6.49 -10.85
N GLN A 116 4.14 -7.28 -10.88
CA GLN A 116 4.60 -8.07 -9.71
C GLN A 116 4.79 -7.23 -8.42
N TRP A 117 5.11 -5.94 -8.56
CA TRP A 117 5.30 -5.01 -7.46
C TRP A 117 3.99 -4.40 -6.93
N GLU A 118 2.90 -4.47 -7.69
CA GLU A 118 1.55 -3.98 -7.34
C GLU A 118 0.64 -5.07 -6.78
N GLN A 119 1.01 -6.35 -6.98
CA GLN A 119 0.22 -7.48 -6.54
C GLN A 119 0.12 -7.59 -5.02
N ILE A 120 -1.05 -8.00 -4.54
CA ILE A 120 -1.27 -8.35 -3.12
C ILE A 120 -0.53 -9.67 -2.85
N LYS A 121 0.48 -9.62 -1.98
CA LYS A 121 1.35 -10.78 -1.65
C LYS A 121 0.93 -11.53 -0.39
N ALA A 122 0.23 -10.85 0.52
CA ALA A 122 -0.25 -11.40 1.77
C ALA A 122 -1.49 -10.62 2.23
N PHE A 123 -2.42 -11.30 2.89
CA PHE A 123 -3.62 -10.70 3.47
C PHE A 123 -3.99 -11.40 4.77
N GLU A 124 -4.70 -10.68 5.64
CA GLU A 124 -5.29 -11.21 6.86
C GLU A 124 -6.75 -10.75 6.94
N LEU A 125 -7.60 -11.56 7.58
CA LEU A 125 -9.02 -11.26 7.73
C LEU A 125 -9.30 -10.73 9.13
N THR A 126 -10.18 -9.74 9.23
CA THR A 126 -10.68 -9.20 10.50
C THR A 126 -12.18 -9.40 10.56
N ALA A 127 -12.69 -9.83 11.71
CA ALA A 127 -14.13 -10.03 11.91
C ALA A 127 -14.88 -8.72 12.20
N ASP A 128 -14.17 -7.68 12.62
CA ASP A 128 -14.77 -6.41 12.99
C ASP A 128 -15.27 -5.62 11.77
N ILE A 129 -16.50 -5.12 11.86
CA ILE A 129 -17.00 -4.08 10.97
C ILE A 129 -16.42 -2.74 11.42
N TRP A 130 -15.81 -2.00 10.49
CA TRP A 130 -15.21 -0.71 10.82
C TRP A 130 -16.25 0.39 10.76
N SER A 131 -16.39 1.14 11.84
CA SER A 131 -17.41 2.18 11.97
C SER A 131 -16.81 3.48 12.52
N VAL A 132 -17.62 4.53 12.50
CA VAL A 132 -17.26 5.80 13.17
C VAL A 132 -17.28 5.60 14.69
N GLU A 133 -18.23 4.81 15.20
CA GLU A 133 -18.47 4.52 16.61
C GLU A 133 -17.29 3.81 17.27
N ASN A 134 -16.72 2.80 16.61
CA ASN A 134 -15.55 2.09 17.13
C ASN A 134 -14.21 2.81 16.84
N GLY A 135 -14.29 4.05 16.32
CA GLY A 135 -13.13 4.91 16.12
C GLY A 135 -12.22 4.51 14.96
N LEU A 136 -12.60 3.53 14.14
CA LEU A 136 -11.80 3.08 12.99
C LEU A 136 -12.04 3.92 11.73
N LEU A 137 -13.17 4.64 11.68
CA LEU A 137 -13.49 5.59 10.61
C LEU A 137 -13.57 7.05 11.12
N THR A 138 -13.31 8.00 10.21
CA THR A 138 -13.66 9.42 10.40
C THR A 138 -15.17 9.60 10.26
N PRO A 139 -15.74 10.73 10.73
CA PRO A 139 -17.15 11.05 10.48
C PRO A 139 -17.52 11.03 8.98
N THR A 140 -16.52 11.30 8.11
CA THR A 140 -16.63 11.22 6.65
C THR A 140 -16.35 9.82 6.07
N LEU A 141 -16.37 8.78 6.90
CA LEU A 141 -16.14 7.37 6.55
C LEU A 141 -14.75 7.04 5.97
N LYS A 142 -13.77 7.95 6.11
CA LYS A 142 -12.38 7.68 5.74
C LYS A 142 -11.70 6.84 6.81
N LEU A 143 -10.76 6.00 6.42
CA LEU A 143 -9.97 5.17 7.33
C LEU A 143 -9.13 6.01 8.31
N LYS A 144 -9.26 5.76 9.60
CA LYS A 144 -8.32 6.24 10.63
C LYS A 144 -7.15 5.28 10.73
N ARG A 145 -6.19 5.42 9.81
CA ARG A 145 -5.03 4.51 9.67
C ARG A 145 -4.25 4.29 10.97
N SER A 146 -4.07 5.33 11.79
CA SER A 146 -3.38 5.22 13.08
C SER A 146 -4.12 4.29 14.05
N ALA A 147 -5.44 4.48 14.22
CA ALA A 147 -6.27 3.64 15.07
C ALA A 147 -6.29 2.18 14.60
N ILE A 148 -6.43 1.98 13.28
CA ILE A 148 -6.43 0.64 12.66
C ILE A 148 -5.08 -0.06 12.88
N LYS A 149 -3.97 0.64 12.66
CA LYS A 149 -2.62 0.08 12.87
C LYS A 149 -2.38 -0.31 14.33
N ILE A 150 -2.89 0.47 15.28
CA ILE A 150 -2.81 0.16 16.71
C ILE A 150 -3.66 -1.08 17.02
N LYS A 151 -4.92 -1.11 16.58
CA LYS A 151 -5.86 -2.21 16.86
C LYS A 151 -5.37 -3.55 16.30
N TYR A 152 -4.88 -3.56 15.06
CA TYR A 152 -4.47 -4.79 14.36
C TYR A 152 -2.96 -4.98 14.29
N LYS A 153 -2.21 -4.40 15.23
CA LYS A 153 -0.74 -4.44 15.23
C LYS A 153 -0.20 -5.85 15.03
N GLN A 154 -0.78 -6.85 15.70
CA GLN A 154 -0.37 -8.25 15.58
C GLN A 154 -0.52 -8.81 14.15
N LEU A 155 -1.62 -8.47 13.46
CA LEU A 155 -1.84 -8.91 12.07
C LEU A 155 -0.88 -8.19 11.12
N PHE A 156 -0.62 -6.89 11.35
CA PHE A 156 0.41 -6.16 10.62
C PHE A 156 1.78 -6.82 10.83
N ASP A 157 2.19 -7.06 12.08
CA ASP A 157 3.47 -7.68 12.38
C ASP A 157 3.59 -9.06 11.71
N LYS A 158 2.51 -9.85 11.67
CA LYS A 158 2.46 -11.15 10.97
C LYS A 158 2.68 -11.02 9.45
N ILE A 159 2.07 -10.04 8.79
CA ILE A 159 2.25 -9.81 7.34
C ILE A 159 3.68 -9.36 7.01
N TYR A 160 4.30 -8.57 7.90
CA TYR A 160 5.58 -7.94 7.64
C TYR A 160 6.77 -8.79 8.05
N ASN A 161 6.67 -9.53 9.16
CA ASN A 161 7.76 -10.30 9.75
C ASN A 161 7.75 -11.80 9.38
N ASN A 162 6.78 -12.25 8.58
CA ASN A 162 6.85 -13.54 7.89
C ASN A 162 7.68 -13.45 6.60
#